data_AF-A0A377J1R6-F1
#
_entry.id   AF-A0A377J1R6-F1
#
_cell.length_a   1.000
_cell.length_b   1.000
_cell.length_c   1.000
_cell.angle_alpha   90.00
_cell.angle_beta   90.00
_cell.angle_gamma   90.00
#
_symmetry.space_group_name_H-M   'P 1'
#
loop_
_entity.id
_entity.type
_entity.pdbx_description
1 polymer ?
#
loop_
_entity_poly.entity_id
_entity_poly.type
_entity_poly.pdbx_seq_one_letter_code
_entity_poly.pdbx_strand_id
1 'polypeptide(L)'
;MALLPGLLGLFKTKKPQKSDAELLLNEYTRDVVELKAKNLNEHAFLYELIHSLSFANTQRYLFCLEKCLTEKDPEALNNLIFQYARASLLPGCSGGYDQCERVIPAFFALACGDLDSMKRLFPQGLPTSKNGYPFLCVMYDLMAAILWQDEDLLAPALLKAGKFAASKKPLNEREAIKFMLALHAKEATAMGEHLQQFCASFGRTAAPKFEKRLYLFAHGLHALARYTLPFEIFEAIKLPKSENFSKFYAERLFQNEIPKPQLYFAFPPEFEKVNVILNAPPARTRIYQPHLPGDKTYLLDHDAMINDLADEILQHHK
;
A
#
# COMPACT_ATOMS: atom_id res chain seq x y z
N MET A 1 -67.74 -14.92 -23.35
CA MET A 1 -66.66 -14.10 -22.77
C MET A 1 -66.43 -14.54 -21.34
N ALA A 2 -65.32 -15.23 -21.06
CA ALA A 2 -64.74 -15.32 -19.72
C ALA A 2 -63.29 -15.79 -19.90
N LEU A 3 -62.34 -14.90 -19.60
CA LEU A 3 -60.90 -15.10 -19.70
C LEU A 3 -60.39 -15.97 -18.54
N LEU A 4 -59.43 -16.85 -18.86
CA LEU A 4 -58.73 -17.76 -17.97
C LEU A 4 -57.93 -17.03 -16.87
N PRO A 5 -57.89 -17.56 -15.63
CA PRO A 5 -57.01 -17.09 -14.57
C PRO A 5 -55.63 -17.72 -14.74
N GLY A 6 -54.61 -16.93 -15.06
CA GLY A 6 -53.26 -17.48 -15.28
C GLY A 6 -52.19 -16.42 -15.57
N LEU A 7 -52.13 -15.36 -14.77
CA LEU A 7 -51.12 -14.30 -14.93
C LEU A 7 -50.71 -13.67 -13.57
N LEU A 8 -50.50 -14.53 -12.56
CA LEU A 8 -50.08 -14.10 -11.22
C LEU A 8 -48.75 -14.73 -10.77
N GLY A 9 -47.79 -14.82 -11.68
CA GLY A 9 -46.48 -15.36 -11.34
C GLY A 9 -45.39 -14.91 -12.28
N LEU A 10 -45.05 -13.62 -12.30
CA LEU A 10 -43.83 -13.11 -12.95
C LEU A 10 -43.45 -11.69 -12.50
N PHE A 11 -43.51 -11.42 -11.20
CA PHE A 11 -42.72 -10.33 -10.60
C PHE A 11 -41.89 -10.90 -9.46
N LYS A 12 -40.79 -11.59 -9.81
CA LYS A 12 -39.65 -11.66 -8.90
C LYS A 12 -39.14 -10.23 -8.76
N THR A 13 -39.54 -9.55 -7.70
CA THR A 13 -38.92 -8.31 -7.27
C THR A 13 -37.42 -8.58 -7.16
N LYS A 14 -36.62 -8.01 -8.07
CA LYS A 14 -35.17 -7.96 -7.91
C LYS A 14 -34.94 -7.33 -6.54
N LYS A 15 -34.24 -8.03 -5.63
CA LYS A 15 -33.77 -7.43 -4.39
C LYS A 15 -33.05 -6.12 -4.77
N PRO A 16 -33.31 -5.01 -4.06
CA PRO A 16 -32.62 -3.76 -4.33
C PRO A 16 -31.11 -4.02 -4.31
N GLN A 17 -30.42 -3.52 -5.33
CA GLN A 17 -28.97 -3.61 -5.42
C GLN A 17 -28.41 -2.75 -4.27
N LYS A 18 -27.70 -3.38 -3.34
CA LYS A 18 -27.08 -2.67 -2.20
C LYS A 18 -26.20 -1.54 -2.70
N SER A 19 -26.22 -0.40 -2.00
CA SER A 19 -25.33 0.72 -2.31
C SER A 19 -23.86 0.36 -2.03
N ASP A 20 -22.93 1.09 -2.65
CA ASP A 20 -21.48 0.90 -2.43
C ASP A 20 -21.12 0.98 -0.94
N ALA A 21 -21.75 1.92 -0.22
CA ALA A 21 -21.60 2.12 1.22
C ALA A 21 -22.07 0.90 2.03
N GLU A 22 -23.24 0.34 1.70
CA GLU A 22 -23.75 -0.87 2.36
C GLU A 22 -22.86 -2.08 2.11
N LEU A 23 -22.26 -2.17 0.92
CA LEU A 23 -21.35 -3.26 0.56
C LEU A 23 -20.03 -3.17 1.31
N LEU A 24 -19.43 -1.99 1.40
CA LEU A 24 -18.22 -1.74 2.20
C LEU A 24 -18.49 -2.00 3.68
N LEU A 25 -19.63 -1.55 4.21
CA LEU A 25 -20.00 -1.79 5.61
C LEU A 25 -20.03 -3.29 5.92
N ASN A 26 -20.64 -4.10 5.04
CA ASN A 26 -20.72 -5.55 5.23
C ASN A 26 -19.36 -6.25 5.32
N GLU A 27 -18.28 -5.67 4.75
CA GLU A 27 -16.93 -6.25 4.87
C GLU A 27 -16.43 -6.21 6.33
N TYR A 28 -16.79 -5.16 7.07
CA TYR A 28 -16.31 -4.93 8.44
C TYR A 28 -17.36 -5.29 9.51
N THR A 29 -18.63 -5.38 9.15
CA THR A 29 -19.74 -5.60 10.09
C THR A 29 -19.55 -6.83 10.94
N ARG A 30 -19.20 -7.97 10.33
CA ARG A 30 -19.06 -9.23 11.06
C ARG A 30 -18.01 -9.09 12.16
N ASP A 31 -16.83 -8.63 11.79
CA ASP A 31 -15.68 -8.55 12.70
C ASP A 31 -15.97 -7.56 13.84
N VAL A 32 -16.53 -6.38 13.55
CA VAL A 32 -16.85 -5.39 14.60
C VAL A 32 -17.97 -5.86 15.52
N VAL A 33 -19.02 -6.51 15.00
CA VAL A 33 -20.13 -7.03 15.82
C VAL A 33 -19.65 -8.16 16.74
N GLU A 34 -18.87 -9.10 16.20
CA GLU A 34 -18.31 -10.22 16.98
C GLU A 34 -17.37 -9.73 18.08
N LEU A 35 -16.50 -8.75 17.78
CA LEU A 35 -15.58 -8.19 18.77
C LEU A 35 -16.31 -7.40 19.86
N LYS A 36 -17.35 -6.62 19.52
CA LYS A 36 -18.16 -5.91 20.52
C LYS A 36 -18.86 -6.87 21.48
N ALA A 37 -19.30 -8.04 21.00
CA ALA A 37 -19.94 -9.05 21.85
C ALA A 37 -18.99 -9.66 22.90
N LYS A 38 -17.66 -9.58 22.70
CA LYS A 38 -16.65 -10.10 23.63
C LYS A 38 -16.44 -9.23 24.88
N ASN A 39 -17.02 -8.02 24.96
CA ASN A 39 -16.87 -7.08 26.09
C ASN A 39 -15.40 -6.85 26.52
N LEU A 40 -14.52 -6.72 25.55
CA LEU A 40 -13.08 -6.48 25.78
C LEU A 40 -12.85 -5.07 26.35
N ASN A 41 -11.78 -4.90 27.13
CA ASN A 41 -11.28 -3.55 27.44
C ASN A 41 -10.82 -2.86 26.14
N GLU A 42 -10.68 -1.54 26.19
CA GLU A 42 -10.45 -0.74 24.98
C GLU A 42 -9.17 -1.14 24.21
N HIS A 43 -8.07 -1.41 24.93
CA HIS A 43 -6.83 -1.86 24.33
C HIS A 43 -6.97 -3.23 23.66
N ALA A 44 -7.55 -4.21 24.36
CA ALA A 44 -7.77 -5.55 23.80
C ALA A 44 -8.73 -5.51 22.60
N PHE A 45 -9.74 -4.64 22.62
CA PHE A 45 -10.63 -4.42 21.48
C PHE A 45 -9.86 -3.87 20.27
N LEU A 46 -9.02 -2.86 20.46
CA LEU A 46 -8.18 -2.29 19.39
C LEU A 46 -7.20 -3.33 18.83
N TYR A 47 -6.53 -4.08 19.69
CA TYR A 47 -5.62 -5.15 19.29
C TYR A 47 -6.30 -6.14 18.34
N GLU A 48 -7.42 -6.71 18.79
CA GLU A 48 -8.18 -7.70 18.02
C GLU A 48 -8.75 -7.10 16.73
N LEU A 49 -9.20 -5.84 16.77
CA LEU A 49 -9.72 -5.16 15.59
C LEU A 49 -8.63 -4.91 14.56
N ILE A 50 -7.47 -4.35 14.95
CA ILE A 50 -6.31 -4.14 14.06
C ILE A 50 -5.90 -5.48 13.43
N HIS A 51 -5.76 -6.52 14.26
CA HIS A 51 -5.43 -7.85 13.79
C HIS A 51 -6.46 -8.36 12.77
N SER A 52 -7.76 -8.30 13.07
CA SER A 52 -8.82 -8.74 12.15
C SER A 52 -8.80 -7.97 10.83
N LEU A 53 -8.63 -6.64 10.91
CA LEU A 53 -8.57 -5.76 9.74
C LEU A 53 -7.37 -6.06 8.83
N SER A 54 -6.25 -6.55 9.38
CA SER A 54 -5.07 -6.95 8.58
C SER A 54 -5.34 -8.15 7.65
N PHE A 55 -6.39 -8.93 7.94
CA PHE A 55 -6.87 -10.04 7.10
C PHE A 55 -8.12 -9.69 6.30
N ALA A 56 -8.64 -8.46 6.43
CA ALA A 56 -9.83 -8.04 5.71
C ALA A 56 -9.56 -8.04 4.20
N ASN A 57 -10.38 -8.78 3.47
CA ASN A 57 -10.28 -8.80 2.01
C ASN A 57 -10.80 -7.48 1.45
N THR A 58 -9.99 -6.80 0.66
CA THR A 58 -10.41 -5.59 -0.07
C THR A 58 -11.20 -5.96 -1.34
N GLN A 59 -12.23 -6.81 -1.21
CA GLN A 59 -12.94 -7.40 -2.35
C GLN A 59 -13.60 -6.32 -3.23
N ARG A 60 -14.02 -5.21 -2.61
CA ARG A 60 -14.64 -4.07 -3.31
C ARG A 60 -13.66 -3.08 -3.90
N TYR A 61 -12.36 -3.18 -3.60
CA TYR A 61 -11.36 -2.24 -4.11
C TYR A 61 -11.39 -2.15 -5.64
N LEU A 62 -11.43 -3.29 -6.34
CA LEU A 62 -11.48 -3.29 -7.82
C LEU A 62 -12.71 -2.56 -8.36
N PHE A 63 -13.87 -2.71 -7.72
CA PHE A 63 -15.10 -2.05 -8.15
C PHE A 63 -14.98 -0.52 -7.97
N CYS A 64 -14.55 -0.05 -6.80
CA CYS A 64 -14.33 1.37 -6.54
C CYS A 64 -13.25 1.95 -7.46
N LEU A 65 -12.20 1.17 -7.75
CA LEU A 65 -11.13 1.54 -8.65
C LEU A 65 -11.65 1.79 -10.07
N GLU A 66 -12.47 0.90 -10.62
CA GLU A 66 -13.05 1.09 -11.96
C GLU A 66 -13.94 2.34 -12.03
N LYS A 67 -14.70 2.63 -10.96
CA LYS A 67 -15.49 3.86 -10.86
C LYS A 67 -14.60 5.11 -10.93
N CYS A 68 -13.59 5.19 -10.05
CA CYS A 68 -12.66 6.34 -10.02
C CYS A 68 -11.94 6.53 -11.37
N LEU A 69 -11.51 5.44 -12.01
CA LEU A 69 -10.84 5.50 -13.31
C LEU A 69 -11.79 5.94 -14.44
N THR A 70 -13.07 5.57 -14.37
CA THR A 70 -14.09 5.94 -15.35
C THR A 70 -14.47 7.42 -15.22
N GLU A 71 -14.65 7.88 -13.99
CA GLU A 71 -15.00 9.27 -13.66
C GLU A 71 -13.81 10.23 -13.84
N LYS A 72 -12.58 9.69 -13.92
CA LYS A 72 -11.32 10.45 -14.03
C LYS A 72 -11.15 11.47 -12.91
N ASP A 73 -11.60 11.11 -11.71
CA ASP A 73 -11.46 11.93 -10.52
C ASP A 73 -10.14 11.57 -9.81
N PRO A 74 -9.11 12.43 -9.89
CA PRO A 74 -7.82 12.16 -9.27
C PRO A 74 -7.87 12.21 -7.74
N GLU A 75 -8.79 12.98 -7.14
CA GLU A 75 -8.93 13.11 -5.70
C GLU A 75 -9.60 11.86 -5.12
N ALA A 76 -10.72 11.44 -5.70
CA ALA A 76 -11.39 10.20 -5.32
C ALA A 76 -10.45 8.99 -5.48
N LEU A 77 -9.69 8.93 -6.57
CA LEU A 77 -8.69 7.88 -6.76
C LEU A 77 -7.57 7.94 -5.71
N ASN A 78 -7.10 9.15 -5.34
CA ASN A 78 -6.07 9.32 -4.32
C ASN A 78 -6.54 8.81 -2.96
N ASN A 79 -7.77 9.16 -2.58
CA ASN A 79 -8.39 8.73 -1.33
C ASN A 79 -8.60 7.21 -1.29
N LEU A 80 -8.99 6.60 -2.43
CA LEU A 80 -9.14 5.14 -2.54
C LEU A 80 -7.81 4.42 -2.35
N ILE A 81 -6.76 4.90 -3.00
CA ILE A 81 -5.40 4.34 -2.89
C ILE A 81 -4.88 4.51 -1.47
N PHE A 82 -5.13 5.66 -0.84
CA PHE A 82 -4.77 5.88 0.55
C PHE A 82 -5.44 4.86 1.46
N GLN A 83 -6.77 4.73 1.44
CA GLN A 83 -7.46 3.76 2.28
C GLN A 83 -6.98 2.33 2.04
N TYR A 84 -6.68 1.96 0.79
CA TYR A 84 -6.10 0.65 0.46
C TYR A 84 -4.66 0.48 0.99
N ALA A 85 -3.82 1.50 0.88
CA ALA A 85 -2.48 1.51 1.45
C ALA A 85 -2.51 1.39 2.98
N ARG A 86 -3.40 2.13 3.64
CA ARG A 86 -3.62 2.08 5.10
C ARG A 86 -4.00 0.68 5.56
N ALA A 87 -4.95 0.03 4.87
CA ALA A 87 -5.34 -1.35 5.14
C ALA A 87 -4.15 -2.32 4.92
N SER A 88 -3.41 -2.16 3.84
CA SER A 88 -2.23 -2.99 3.51
C SER A 88 -1.05 -2.79 4.47
N LEU A 89 -1.05 -1.70 5.23
CA LEU A 89 -0.02 -1.37 6.23
C LEU A 89 -0.36 -1.86 7.63
N LEU A 90 -1.57 -2.37 7.88
CA LEU A 90 -1.92 -2.89 9.20
C LEU A 90 -1.05 -4.12 9.54
N PRO A 91 -0.51 -4.19 10.77
CA PRO A 91 0.19 -5.38 11.25
C PRO A 91 -0.81 -6.49 11.58
N GLY A 92 -0.42 -7.75 11.34
CA GLY A 92 -1.18 -8.94 11.72
C GLY A 92 -1.08 -10.11 10.73
N CYS A 93 -0.80 -9.84 9.45
CA CYS A 93 -0.56 -10.89 8.46
C CYS A 93 0.94 -11.25 8.42
N SER A 94 1.36 -12.33 9.09
CA SER A 94 2.77 -12.74 9.11
C SER A 94 3.18 -13.48 7.83
N GLY A 95 3.94 -12.84 6.94
CA GLY A 95 4.55 -13.49 5.77
C GLY A 95 5.82 -14.31 6.07
N GLY A 96 6.31 -14.29 7.31
CA GLY A 96 7.58 -14.93 7.71
C GLY A 96 8.83 -14.19 7.23
N TYR A 97 8.67 -12.96 6.76
CA TYR A 97 9.75 -12.09 6.31
C TYR A 97 10.18 -11.14 7.42
N ASP A 98 11.35 -10.53 7.24
CA ASP A 98 11.81 -9.40 8.02
C ASP A 98 11.12 -8.10 7.57
N GLN A 99 11.71 -6.96 7.93
CA GLN A 99 11.20 -5.63 7.58
C GLN A 99 10.96 -5.38 6.08
N CYS A 100 11.51 -6.19 5.16
CA CYS A 100 11.23 -6.03 3.73
C CYS A 100 9.78 -6.29 3.34
N GLU A 101 8.97 -6.96 4.19
CA GLU A 101 7.53 -7.11 4.00
C GLU A 101 6.81 -5.76 3.83
N ARG A 102 7.38 -4.69 4.41
CA ARG A 102 6.82 -3.33 4.33
C ARG A 102 7.03 -2.64 2.98
N VAL A 103 7.87 -3.17 2.09
CA VAL A 103 8.23 -2.50 0.82
C VAL A 103 7.01 -2.26 -0.07
N ILE A 104 6.25 -3.29 -0.42
CA ILE A 104 5.12 -3.12 -1.35
C ILE A 104 4.06 -2.16 -0.79
N PRO A 105 3.56 -2.33 0.46
CA PRO A 105 2.63 -1.38 1.06
C PRO A 105 3.19 0.04 1.18
N ALA A 106 4.50 0.21 1.45
CA ALA A 106 5.11 1.53 1.48
C ALA A 106 5.04 2.24 0.12
N PHE A 107 5.24 1.52 -0.99
CA PHE A 107 5.06 2.09 -2.32
C PHE A 107 3.60 2.42 -2.65
N PHE A 108 2.62 1.76 -2.03
CA PHE A 108 1.22 2.16 -2.13
C PHE A 108 0.94 3.46 -1.38
N ALA A 109 1.53 3.63 -0.19
CA ALA A 109 1.45 4.89 0.56
C ALA A 109 2.16 6.06 -0.16
N LEU A 110 3.34 5.80 -0.74
CA LEU A 110 4.02 6.78 -1.60
C LEU A 110 3.15 7.17 -2.78
N ALA A 111 2.45 6.20 -3.39
CA ALA A 111 1.56 6.47 -4.51
C ALA A 111 0.46 7.48 -4.13
N CYS A 112 -0.10 7.49 -2.92
CA CYS A 112 -1.09 8.51 -2.54
C CYS A 112 -0.51 9.76 -1.87
N GLY A 113 0.81 9.87 -1.74
CA GLY A 113 1.49 11.00 -1.10
C GLY A 113 1.57 10.92 0.44
N ASP A 114 1.34 9.75 1.04
CA ASP A 114 1.52 9.52 2.47
C ASP A 114 3.01 9.33 2.80
N LEU A 115 3.75 10.44 2.79
CA LEU A 115 5.20 10.47 3.06
C LEU A 115 5.52 10.38 4.55
N ASP A 116 4.63 10.90 5.39
CA ASP A 116 4.81 10.91 6.85
C ASP A 116 4.94 9.47 7.37
N SER A 117 4.34 8.50 6.67
CA SER A 117 4.50 7.07 6.91
C SER A 117 5.92 6.54 6.72
N MET A 118 6.73 7.08 5.81
CA MET A 118 7.99 6.44 5.38
C MET A 118 8.99 6.23 6.52
N LYS A 119 9.14 7.21 7.42
CA LYS A 119 10.05 7.10 8.57
C LYS A 119 9.64 6.01 9.56
N ARG A 120 8.33 5.70 9.63
CA ARG A 120 7.80 4.62 10.47
C ARG A 120 8.00 3.26 9.81
N LEU A 121 7.90 3.18 8.48
CA LEU A 121 8.05 1.93 7.72
C LEU A 121 9.53 1.53 7.53
N PHE A 122 10.41 2.52 7.40
CA PHE A 122 11.85 2.35 7.27
C PHE A 122 12.56 3.07 8.42
N PRO A 123 12.43 2.62 9.68
CA PRO A 123 13.07 3.30 10.79
C PRO A 123 14.60 3.16 10.72
N GLN A 124 15.30 4.23 11.11
CA GLN A 124 16.76 4.22 11.19
C GLN A 124 17.24 3.19 12.23
N GLY A 125 18.38 2.54 11.94
CA GLY A 125 19.05 1.63 12.87
C GLY A 125 18.61 0.17 12.78
N LEU A 126 17.68 -0.19 11.88
CA LEU A 126 17.40 -1.60 11.59
C LEU A 126 18.56 -2.24 10.80
N PRO A 127 18.84 -3.54 11.00
CA PRO A 127 19.83 -4.26 10.22
C PRO A 127 19.41 -4.36 8.75
N THR A 128 20.36 -4.70 7.88
CA THR A 128 20.08 -5.00 6.47
C THR A 128 19.12 -6.18 6.34
N SER A 129 18.19 -6.10 5.39
CA SER A 129 17.21 -7.15 5.14
C SER A 129 17.86 -8.36 4.47
N LYS A 130 17.57 -9.53 5.03
CA LYS A 130 18.14 -10.84 4.65
C LYS A 130 17.13 -11.96 4.59
N ASN A 131 16.00 -11.81 5.27
CA ASN A 131 14.96 -12.82 5.34
C ASN A 131 13.71 -12.35 4.60
N GLY A 132 13.65 -12.67 3.31
CA GLY A 132 12.47 -12.38 2.51
C GLY A 132 12.70 -12.58 1.03
N TYR A 133 11.73 -12.12 0.22
CA TYR A 133 11.85 -12.18 -1.22
C TYR A 133 13.01 -11.28 -1.69
N PRO A 134 14.00 -11.78 -2.47
CA PRO A 134 15.23 -11.04 -2.75
C PRO A 134 15.04 -9.63 -3.31
N PHE A 135 14.04 -9.41 -4.18
CA PHE A 135 13.70 -8.08 -4.67
C PHE A 135 13.32 -7.12 -3.54
N LEU A 136 12.49 -7.58 -2.58
CA LEU A 136 12.06 -6.77 -1.45
C LEU A 136 13.23 -6.46 -0.51
N CYS A 137 14.11 -7.43 -0.23
CA CYS A 137 15.29 -7.17 0.61
C CYS A 137 16.21 -6.10 0.00
N VAL A 138 16.43 -6.18 -1.33
CA VAL A 138 17.26 -5.20 -2.05
C VAL A 138 16.60 -3.82 -2.06
N MET A 139 15.31 -3.77 -2.36
CA MET A 139 14.54 -2.53 -2.39
C MET A 139 14.47 -1.88 -1.01
N TYR A 140 14.29 -2.67 0.06
CA TYR A 140 14.26 -2.18 1.43
C TYR A 140 15.58 -1.49 1.81
N ASP A 141 16.71 -2.17 1.61
CA ASP A 141 18.03 -1.62 1.96
C ASP A 141 18.30 -0.32 1.19
N LEU A 142 17.93 -0.27 -0.10
CA LEU A 142 18.12 0.91 -0.94
C LEU A 142 17.21 2.06 -0.51
N MET A 143 15.94 1.78 -0.21
CA MET A 143 14.99 2.78 0.32
C MET A 143 15.45 3.36 1.66
N ALA A 144 15.88 2.50 2.59
CA ALA A 144 16.37 2.94 3.90
C ALA A 144 17.62 3.83 3.75
N ALA A 145 18.59 3.41 2.93
CA ALA A 145 19.80 4.20 2.70
C ALA A 145 19.51 5.57 2.05
N ILE A 146 18.62 5.62 1.05
CA ILE A 146 18.23 6.87 0.38
C ILE A 146 17.43 7.78 1.32
N LEU A 147 16.48 7.23 2.08
CA LEU A 147 15.60 7.99 2.97
C LEU A 147 16.39 8.69 4.08
N TRP A 148 17.39 8.01 4.65
CA TRP A 148 18.18 8.53 5.77
C TRP A 148 19.49 9.21 5.35
N GLN A 149 19.84 9.17 4.06
CA GLN A 149 21.13 9.67 3.54
C GLN A 149 22.32 9.10 4.33
N ASP A 150 22.20 7.83 4.74
CA ASP A 150 23.20 7.15 5.55
C ASP A 150 24.31 6.63 4.63
N GLU A 151 25.44 7.34 4.61
CA GLU A 151 26.58 7.03 3.72
C GLU A 151 27.15 5.63 3.98
N ASP A 152 27.13 5.17 5.24
CA ASP A 152 27.64 3.85 5.63
C ASP A 152 26.75 2.72 5.09
N LEU A 153 25.44 2.96 4.97
CA LEU A 153 24.49 2.01 4.39
C LEU A 153 24.39 2.12 2.86
N LEU A 154 24.66 3.31 2.30
CA LEU A 154 24.41 3.60 0.89
C LEU A 154 25.30 2.80 -0.05
N ALA A 155 26.62 2.79 0.15
CA ALA A 155 27.53 2.08 -0.74
C ALA A 155 27.24 0.55 -0.80
N PRO A 156 27.04 -0.15 0.34
CA PRO A 156 26.60 -1.54 0.34
C PRO A 156 25.24 -1.75 -0.37
N ALA A 157 24.26 -0.87 -0.13
CA ALA A 157 22.93 -0.96 -0.74
C ALA A 157 23.00 -0.79 -2.27
N LEU A 158 23.75 0.19 -2.76
CA LEU A 158 23.98 0.42 -4.19
C LEU A 158 24.68 -0.77 -4.85
N LEU A 159 25.69 -1.36 -4.20
CA LEU A 159 26.37 -2.55 -4.71
C LEU A 159 25.41 -3.75 -4.82
N LYS A 160 24.58 -3.97 -3.80
CA LYS A 160 23.56 -5.02 -3.78
C LYS A 160 22.52 -4.80 -4.89
N ALA A 161 22.06 -3.56 -5.06
CA ALA A 161 21.12 -3.16 -6.10
C ALA A 161 21.69 -3.32 -7.51
N GLY A 162 22.94 -2.90 -7.76
CA GLY A 162 23.61 -3.07 -9.05
C GLY A 162 23.75 -4.55 -9.44
N LYS A 163 24.13 -5.41 -8.49
CA LYS A 163 24.18 -6.87 -8.71
C LYS A 163 22.81 -7.45 -9.04
N PHE A 164 21.75 -7.01 -8.35
CA PHE A 164 20.39 -7.45 -8.64
C PHE A 164 19.94 -7.00 -10.04
N ALA A 165 20.17 -5.74 -10.40
CA ALA A 165 19.83 -5.16 -11.69
C ALA A 165 20.52 -5.86 -12.87
N ALA A 166 21.76 -6.32 -12.69
CA ALA A 166 22.53 -7.07 -13.69
C ALA A 166 22.20 -8.58 -13.75
N SER A 167 21.40 -9.08 -12.81
CA SER A 167 21.10 -10.52 -12.71
C SER A 167 20.10 -11.02 -13.76
N LYS A 168 19.79 -12.32 -13.71
CA LYS A 168 18.74 -12.98 -14.51
C LYS A 168 17.37 -13.03 -13.82
N LYS A 169 17.17 -12.24 -12.75
CA LYS A 169 15.89 -12.15 -12.03
C LYS A 169 14.78 -11.56 -12.93
N PRO A 170 13.49 -11.69 -12.55
CA PRO A 170 12.37 -11.19 -13.34
C PRO A 170 12.60 -9.75 -13.83
N LEU A 171 12.25 -9.49 -15.08
CA LEU A 171 12.55 -8.21 -15.74
C LEU A 171 11.91 -7.04 -14.98
N ASN A 172 10.63 -7.16 -14.60
CA ASN A 172 9.91 -6.14 -13.85
C ASN A 172 10.67 -5.72 -12.57
N GLU A 173 11.12 -6.68 -11.76
CA GLU A 173 11.84 -6.40 -10.53
C GLU A 173 13.18 -5.71 -10.79
N ARG A 174 13.91 -6.14 -11.82
CA ARG A 174 15.17 -5.51 -12.20
C ARG A 174 14.96 -4.07 -12.65
N GLU A 175 13.91 -3.79 -13.42
CA GLU A 175 13.59 -2.43 -13.88
C GLU A 175 13.18 -1.51 -12.72
N ALA A 176 12.47 -2.01 -11.70
CA ALA A 176 12.21 -1.24 -10.48
C ALA A 176 13.49 -0.88 -9.72
N ILE A 177 14.45 -1.81 -9.60
CA ILE A 177 15.75 -1.52 -8.98
C ILE A 177 16.57 -0.54 -9.82
N LYS A 178 16.58 -0.68 -11.16
CA LYS A 178 17.25 0.27 -12.05
C LYS A 178 16.66 1.67 -11.98
N PHE A 179 15.34 1.79 -11.83
CA PHE A 179 14.70 3.08 -11.57
C PHE A 179 15.28 3.74 -10.32
N MET A 180 15.41 2.99 -9.21
CA MET A 180 15.96 3.52 -7.97
C MET A 180 17.44 3.92 -8.09
N LEU A 181 18.23 3.15 -8.84
CA LEU A 181 19.62 3.51 -9.16
C LEU A 181 19.70 4.81 -9.98
N ALA A 182 18.82 4.96 -10.98
CA ALA A 182 18.71 6.18 -11.78
C ALA A 182 18.21 7.38 -10.95
N LEU A 183 17.30 7.15 -10.00
CA LEU A 183 16.84 8.17 -9.04
C LEU A 183 17.99 8.68 -8.18
N HIS A 184 18.81 7.78 -7.64
CA HIS A 184 20.00 8.16 -6.89
C HIS A 184 21.00 8.96 -7.76
N ALA A 185 21.20 8.55 -9.01
CA ALA A 185 22.05 9.25 -9.97
C ALA A 185 21.42 10.54 -10.54
N LYS A 186 20.14 10.81 -10.24
CA LYS A 186 19.34 11.94 -10.77
C LYS A 186 19.20 11.93 -12.30
N GLU A 187 19.13 10.75 -12.90
CA GLU A 187 19.08 10.53 -14.35
C GLU A 187 17.62 10.39 -14.85
N ALA A 188 16.98 11.52 -15.16
CA ALA A 188 15.55 11.59 -15.52
C ALA A 188 15.17 10.71 -16.73
N THR A 189 16.02 10.70 -17.77
CA THR A 189 15.80 9.87 -18.97
C THR A 189 15.78 8.39 -18.61
N ALA A 190 16.77 7.93 -17.84
CA ALA A 190 16.87 6.54 -17.41
C ALA A 190 15.70 6.14 -16.50
N MET A 191 15.28 7.03 -15.57
CA MET A 191 14.08 6.82 -14.76
C MET A 191 12.84 6.58 -15.63
N GLY A 192 12.60 7.42 -16.65
CA GLY A 192 11.47 7.27 -17.55
C GLY A 192 11.49 5.94 -18.34
N GLU A 193 12.66 5.53 -18.82
CA GLU A 193 12.84 4.27 -19.54
C GLU A 193 12.58 3.04 -18.65
N HIS A 194 13.17 3.02 -17.46
CA HIS A 194 13.00 1.92 -16.51
C HIS A 194 11.56 1.83 -15.99
N LEU A 195 10.92 2.98 -15.70
CA LEU A 195 9.51 3.00 -15.30
C LEU A 195 8.59 2.45 -16.40
N GLN A 196 8.84 2.81 -17.66
CA GLN A 196 8.10 2.26 -18.80
C GLN A 196 8.28 0.74 -18.91
N GLN A 197 9.49 0.22 -18.80
CA GLN A 197 9.74 -1.23 -18.89
C GLN A 197 9.15 -1.98 -17.69
N PHE A 198 9.17 -1.37 -16.50
CA PHE A 198 8.54 -1.91 -15.31
C PHE A 198 7.03 -2.10 -15.50
N CYS A 199 6.32 -1.08 -15.97
CA CYS A 199 4.89 -1.16 -16.26
C CYS A 199 4.58 -2.19 -17.37
N ALA A 200 5.35 -2.20 -18.45
CA ALA A 200 5.12 -3.07 -19.61
C ALA A 200 5.33 -4.56 -19.30
N SER A 201 6.33 -4.89 -18.48
CA SER A 201 6.61 -6.27 -18.10
C SER A 201 5.63 -6.82 -17.05
N PHE A 202 5.07 -5.95 -16.19
CA PHE A 202 4.12 -6.36 -15.17
C PHE A 202 2.81 -6.94 -15.72
N GLY A 203 2.33 -6.45 -16.87
CA GLY A 203 1.10 -6.95 -17.50
C GLY A 203 1.13 -8.45 -17.83
N ARG A 204 2.32 -9.06 -17.94
CA ARG A 204 2.53 -10.48 -18.25
C ARG A 204 2.61 -11.38 -17.01
N THR A 205 2.56 -10.80 -15.81
CA THR A 205 2.64 -11.56 -14.55
C THR A 205 1.29 -12.20 -14.19
N ALA A 206 1.29 -13.08 -13.19
CA ALA A 206 0.07 -13.64 -12.60
C ALA A 206 -0.60 -12.71 -11.56
N ALA A 207 -0.26 -11.42 -11.56
CA ALA A 207 -0.76 -10.46 -10.57
C ALA A 207 -2.29 -10.35 -10.56
N PRO A 208 -2.89 -9.98 -9.40
CA PRO A 208 -4.31 -9.73 -9.28
C PRO A 208 -4.83 -8.71 -10.30
N LYS A 209 -6.12 -8.82 -10.66
CA LYS A 209 -6.75 -7.95 -11.67
C LYS A 209 -6.63 -6.46 -11.33
N PHE A 210 -6.78 -6.08 -10.07
CA PHE A 210 -6.71 -4.68 -9.66
C PHE A 210 -5.31 -4.08 -9.83
N GLU A 211 -4.25 -4.83 -9.54
CA GLU A 211 -2.87 -4.37 -9.76
C GLU A 211 -2.54 -4.23 -11.25
N LYS A 212 -3.12 -5.12 -12.08
CA LYS A 212 -3.02 -4.99 -13.54
C LYS A 212 -3.80 -3.80 -14.07
N ARG A 213 -4.84 -3.36 -13.37
CA ARG A 213 -5.65 -2.20 -13.75
C ARG A 213 -4.95 -0.89 -13.41
N LEU A 214 -4.37 -0.80 -12.23
CA LEU A 214 -3.58 0.34 -11.78
C LEU A 214 -2.38 -0.15 -10.99
N TYR A 215 -1.19 -0.01 -11.56
CA TYR A 215 0.02 -0.52 -10.95
C TYR A 215 0.56 0.46 -9.90
N LEU A 216 0.06 0.35 -8.67
CA LEU A 216 0.37 1.28 -7.58
C LEU A 216 1.87 1.38 -7.27
N PHE A 217 2.61 0.27 -7.36
CA PHE A 217 4.06 0.30 -7.13
C PHE A 217 4.76 1.27 -8.10
N ALA A 218 4.38 1.25 -9.38
CA ALA A 218 4.94 2.16 -10.38
C ALA A 218 4.55 3.63 -10.09
N HIS A 219 3.33 3.89 -9.63
CA HIS A 219 2.94 5.22 -9.16
C HIS A 219 3.74 5.66 -7.94
N GLY A 220 4.02 4.74 -7.00
CA GLY A 220 4.87 4.99 -5.85
C GLY A 220 6.30 5.36 -6.22
N LEU A 221 6.90 4.70 -7.22
CA LEU A 221 8.23 5.05 -7.73
C LEU A 221 8.25 6.47 -8.33
N HIS A 222 7.24 6.79 -9.15
CA HIS A 222 7.11 8.11 -9.73
C HIS A 222 6.87 9.21 -8.67
N ALA A 223 6.02 8.93 -7.68
CA ALA A 223 5.79 9.83 -6.54
C ALA A 223 7.06 10.01 -5.71
N LEU A 224 7.82 8.94 -5.45
CA LEU A 224 9.10 9.04 -4.74
C LEU A 224 10.06 10.00 -5.45
N ALA A 225 10.14 9.95 -6.78
CA ALA A 225 10.95 10.88 -7.56
C ALA A 225 10.52 12.34 -7.35
N ARG A 226 9.20 12.61 -7.32
CA ARG A 226 8.65 13.95 -7.04
C ARG A 226 9.08 14.50 -5.68
N TYR A 227 9.19 13.64 -4.68
CA TYR A 227 9.50 14.03 -3.30
C TYR A 227 10.99 14.08 -2.98
N THR A 228 11.84 13.51 -3.84
CA THR A 228 13.28 13.40 -3.60
C THR A 228 14.13 14.24 -4.54
N LEU A 229 13.60 14.62 -5.71
CA LEU A 229 14.34 15.37 -6.73
C LEU A 229 13.89 16.84 -6.81
N PRO A 230 14.78 17.74 -7.28
CA PRO A 230 14.37 19.03 -7.83
C PRO A 230 13.27 18.85 -8.88
N PHE A 231 12.31 19.78 -8.91
CA PHE A 231 11.13 19.68 -9.75
C PHE A 231 11.48 19.56 -11.24
N GLU A 232 12.53 20.27 -11.69
CA GLU A 232 12.98 20.29 -13.09
C GLU A 232 13.49 18.90 -13.54
N ILE A 233 14.12 18.15 -12.63
CA ILE A 233 14.57 16.79 -12.91
C ILE A 233 13.37 15.84 -12.92
N PHE A 234 12.45 15.99 -11.97
CA PHE A 234 11.23 15.19 -11.93
C PHE A 234 10.37 15.39 -13.18
N GLU A 235 10.16 16.64 -13.61
CA GLU A 235 9.34 16.97 -14.76
C GLU A 235 9.88 16.36 -16.06
N ALA A 236 11.21 16.18 -16.16
CA ALA A 236 11.85 15.54 -17.29
C ALA A 236 11.63 14.00 -17.36
N ILE A 237 11.11 13.36 -16.32
CA ILE A 237 10.82 11.92 -16.31
C ILE A 237 9.63 11.64 -17.23
N LYS A 238 9.87 10.87 -18.29
CA LYS A 238 8.80 10.48 -19.22
C LYS A 238 7.82 9.51 -18.56
N LEU A 239 6.54 9.87 -18.54
CA LEU A 239 5.47 8.99 -18.06
C LEU A 239 5.31 7.75 -18.96
N PRO A 240 5.08 6.56 -18.38
CA PRO A 240 4.76 5.36 -19.14
C PRO A 240 3.53 5.51 -20.04
N LYS A 241 3.52 4.76 -21.15
CA LYS A 241 2.40 4.60 -22.08
C LYS A 241 1.53 3.37 -21.78
N SER A 242 1.92 2.55 -20.81
CA SER A 242 1.22 1.32 -20.45
C SER A 242 -0.15 1.61 -19.81
N GLU A 243 -1.17 0.81 -20.13
CA GLU A 243 -2.55 1.01 -19.66
C GLU A 243 -2.72 0.92 -18.14
N ASN A 244 -1.83 0.17 -17.47
CA ASN A 244 -1.79 0.04 -16.02
C ASN A 244 -1.16 1.25 -15.31
N PHE A 245 -0.70 2.26 -16.04
CA PHE A 245 -0.19 3.51 -15.51
C PHE A 245 -1.12 4.68 -15.88
N SER A 246 -1.96 5.10 -14.94
CA SER A 246 -2.87 6.23 -15.13
C SER A 246 -2.12 7.57 -15.24
N LYS A 247 -2.08 8.15 -16.44
CA LYS A 247 -1.49 9.47 -16.68
C LYS A 247 -2.24 10.59 -15.96
N PHE A 248 -3.57 10.61 -16.04
CA PHE A 248 -4.38 11.64 -15.38
C PHE A 248 -4.16 11.63 -13.87
N TYR A 249 -3.95 10.45 -13.28
CA TYR A 249 -3.62 10.36 -11.88
C TYR A 249 -2.24 10.97 -11.64
N ALA A 250 -1.20 10.50 -12.36
CA ALA A 250 0.18 10.97 -12.18
C ALA A 250 0.35 12.49 -12.38
N GLU A 251 -0.46 13.12 -13.23
CA GLU A 251 -0.48 14.57 -13.47
C GLU A 251 -0.69 15.40 -12.20
N ARG A 252 -1.35 14.85 -11.16
CA ARG A 252 -1.50 15.56 -9.87
C ARG A 252 -0.16 15.91 -9.22
N LEU A 253 0.90 15.16 -9.50
CA LEU A 253 2.23 15.38 -8.91
C LEU A 253 2.97 16.57 -9.52
N PHE A 254 2.48 17.11 -10.64
CA PHE A 254 3.03 18.29 -11.30
C PHE A 254 2.44 19.60 -10.76
N GLN A 255 1.55 19.52 -9.77
CA GLN A 255 0.98 20.67 -9.09
C GLN A 255 1.93 21.16 -7.98
N ASN A 256 1.82 22.45 -7.64
CA ASN A 256 2.63 23.07 -6.57
C ASN A 256 2.30 22.47 -5.20
N GLU A 257 1.01 22.26 -4.94
CA GLU A 257 0.49 21.65 -3.73
C GLU A 257 -0.10 20.28 -4.07
N ILE A 258 0.32 19.25 -3.34
CA ILE A 258 -0.22 17.90 -3.49
C ILE A 258 -1.21 17.71 -2.34
N PRO A 259 -2.51 17.55 -2.63
CA PRO A 259 -3.52 17.38 -1.59
C PRO A 259 -3.20 16.19 -0.70
N LYS A 260 -3.38 16.38 0.61
CA LYS A 260 -3.27 15.28 1.56
C LYS A 260 -4.42 14.30 1.32
N PRO A 261 -4.14 12.99 1.23
CA PRO A 261 -5.20 12.02 1.07
C PRO A 261 -6.11 11.96 2.30
N GLN A 262 -7.35 11.56 2.06
CA GLN A 262 -8.36 11.28 3.09
C GLN A 262 -8.93 9.88 2.87
N LEU A 263 -9.70 9.37 3.83
CA LEU A 263 -10.44 8.13 3.62
C LEU A 263 -11.42 8.30 2.46
N TYR A 264 -11.40 7.36 1.52
CA TYR A 264 -12.38 7.29 0.44
C TYR A 264 -13.79 7.05 0.96
N PHE A 265 -13.90 6.25 2.02
CA PHE A 265 -15.15 5.97 2.71
C PHE A 265 -14.96 6.14 4.21
N ALA A 266 -15.60 7.17 4.78
CA ALA A 266 -15.72 7.31 6.22
C ALA A 266 -16.85 6.41 6.73
N PHE A 267 -16.50 5.48 7.62
CA PHE A 267 -17.46 4.57 8.23
C PHE A 267 -18.39 5.30 9.20
N PRO A 268 -19.63 4.84 9.39
CA PRO A 268 -20.57 5.46 10.31
C PRO A 268 -20.14 5.29 11.79
N PRO A 269 -20.73 6.03 12.74
CA PRO A 269 -20.25 6.14 14.12
C PRO A 269 -20.07 4.80 14.85
N GLU A 270 -20.87 3.79 14.54
CA GLU A 270 -20.76 2.45 15.12
C GLU A 270 -19.48 1.70 14.71
N PHE A 271 -18.77 2.18 13.67
CA PHE A 271 -17.47 1.69 13.19
C PHE A 271 -16.36 2.71 13.40
N GLU A 272 -16.54 3.71 14.27
CA GLU A 272 -15.59 4.83 14.39
C GLU A 272 -14.15 4.38 14.66
N LYS A 273 -13.95 3.30 15.41
CA LYS A 273 -12.60 2.74 15.65
C LYS A 273 -11.91 2.28 14.35
N VAL A 274 -12.65 1.87 13.32
CA VAL A 274 -12.10 1.57 11.98
C VAL A 274 -11.58 2.84 11.31
N ASN A 275 -12.35 3.94 11.36
CA ASN A 275 -11.89 5.24 10.85
C ASN A 275 -10.60 5.69 11.54
N VAL A 276 -10.56 5.57 12.87
CA VAL A 276 -9.39 5.93 13.69
C VAL A 276 -8.17 5.08 13.29
N ILE A 277 -8.32 3.76 13.19
CA ILE A 277 -7.22 2.86 12.80
C ILE A 277 -6.70 3.19 11.40
N LEU A 278 -7.59 3.42 10.43
CA LEU A 278 -7.19 3.71 9.05
C LEU A 278 -6.57 5.11 8.91
N ASN A 279 -6.96 6.10 9.74
CA ASN A 279 -6.37 7.44 9.74
C ASN A 279 -5.13 7.60 10.61
N ALA A 280 -4.88 6.71 11.57
CA ALA A 280 -3.67 6.76 12.40
C ALA A 280 -2.41 6.72 11.52
N PRO A 281 -1.24 7.17 11.98
CA PRO A 281 0.02 6.81 11.33
C PRO A 281 0.19 5.28 11.27
N PRO A 282 0.97 4.70 10.34
CA PRO A 282 1.17 3.26 10.33
C PRO A 282 1.98 2.83 11.55
N ALA A 283 1.80 1.58 11.97
CA ALA A 283 2.64 1.01 13.02
C ALA A 283 4.12 1.14 12.64
N ARG A 284 4.94 1.60 13.58
CA ARG A 284 6.39 1.67 13.37
C ARG A 284 6.94 0.25 13.18
N THR A 285 7.71 0.03 12.14
CA THR A 285 8.31 -1.28 11.86
C THR A 285 9.14 -1.75 13.05
N ARG A 286 8.76 -2.93 13.57
CA ARG A 286 9.51 -3.67 14.59
C ARG A 286 9.94 -5.00 14.02
N ILE A 287 11.10 -5.46 14.45
CA ILE A 287 11.58 -6.80 14.15
C ILE A 287 12.01 -7.47 15.44
N TYR A 288 11.91 -8.79 15.47
CA TYR A 288 12.40 -9.62 16.55
C TYR A 288 13.28 -10.73 15.98
N GLN A 289 14.14 -11.26 16.84
CA GLN A 289 15.01 -12.38 16.51
C GLN A 289 14.46 -13.63 17.21
N PRO A 290 13.85 -14.59 16.48
CA PRO A 290 13.21 -15.76 17.09
C PRO A 290 14.21 -16.80 17.61
N HIS A 291 15.48 -16.74 17.16
CA HIS A 291 16.50 -17.75 17.41
C HIS A 291 17.69 -17.19 18.22
N LEU A 292 18.58 -18.07 18.65
CA LEU A 292 19.74 -17.77 19.52
C LEU A 292 20.60 -16.60 18.96
N PRO A 293 21.37 -15.90 19.83
CA PRO A 293 22.11 -14.67 19.49
C PRO A 293 23.08 -14.72 18.30
N GLY A 294 23.39 -15.91 17.77
CA GLY A 294 24.24 -16.09 16.59
C GLY A 294 23.49 -16.12 15.24
N ASP A 295 22.16 -16.30 15.26
CA ASP A 295 21.34 -16.30 14.05
C ASP A 295 21.00 -14.87 13.64
N LYS A 296 21.39 -14.46 12.42
CA LYS A 296 21.11 -13.10 11.92
C LYS A 296 19.76 -13.00 11.22
N THR A 297 18.89 -13.97 11.43
CA THR A 297 17.53 -14.01 10.89
C THR A 297 16.59 -13.22 11.78
N TYR A 298 15.98 -12.20 11.18
CA TYR A 298 14.94 -11.39 11.82
C TYR A 298 13.59 -11.69 11.20
N LEU A 299 12.54 -11.45 11.97
CA LEU A 299 11.15 -11.50 11.54
C LEU A 299 10.47 -10.19 11.90
N LEU A 300 9.50 -9.78 11.10
CA LEU A 300 8.65 -8.65 11.42
C LEU A 300 7.81 -8.99 12.66
N ASP A 301 7.87 -8.12 13.67
CA ASP A 301 7.20 -8.31 14.96
C ASP A 301 5.78 -7.76 14.90
N HIS A 302 4.87 -8.51 14.29
CA HIS A 302 3.48 -8.07 14.09
C HIS A 302 2.77 -7.79 15.42
N ASP A 303 2.99 -8.61 16.44
CA ASP A 303 2.34 -8.44 17.75
C ASP A 303 2.81 -7.16 18.44
N ALA A 304 4.12 -6.88 18.47
CA ALA A 304 4.62 -5.61 19.01
C ALA A 304 4.11 -4.41 18.20
N MET A 305 4.03 -4.54 16.87
CA MET A 305 3.49 -3.48 16.02
C MET A 305 2.00 -3.20 16.26
N ILE A 306 1.19 -4.24 16.51
CA ILE A 306 -0.23 -4.07 16.85
C ILE A 306 -0.35 -3.37 18.21
N ASN A 307 0.40 -3.82 19.21
CA ASN A 307 0.37 -3.21 20.55
C ASN A 307 0.81 -1.74 20.52
N ASP A 308 1.95 -1.44 19.89
CA ASP A 308 2.45 -0.07 19.72
C ASP A 308 1.38 0.84 19.06
N LEU A 309 0.70 0.35 18.02
CA LEU A 309 -0.36 1.10 17.33
C LEU A 309 -1.60 1.30 18.20
N ALA A 310 -2.03 0.27 18.93
CA ALA A 310 -3.17 0.36 19.84
C ALA A 310 -2.89 1.38 20.96
N ASP A 311 -1.70 1.34 21.56
CA ASP A 311 -1.27 2.30 22.59
C ASP A 311 -1.20 3.74 22.06
N GLU A 312 -0.62 3.95 20.87
CA GLU A 312 -0.58 5.27 20.23
C GLU A 312 -2.00 5.83 19.99
N ILE A 313 -2.93 5.00 19.48
CA ILE A 313 -4.32 5.40 19.29
C ILE A 313 -4.97 5.81 20.62
N LEU A 314 -4.76 5.05 21.69
CA LEU A 314 -5.32 5.36 23.01
C LEU A 314 -4.71 6.60 23.66
N GLN A 315 -3.48 6.97 23.33
CA GLN A 315 -2.84 8.18 23.85
C GLN A 315 -3.36 9.45 23.15
N HIS A 316 -3.69 9.35 21.86
CA HIS A 316 -4.11 10.51 21.05
C HIS A 316 -5.63 10.74 21.03
N HIS A 317 -6.44 9.79 21.51
CA HIS A 317 -7.91 9.86 21.50
C HIS A 317 -8.54 9.83 22.91
N LYS A 318 -7.82 10.31 23.93
CA LYS A 318 -8.38 10.57 25.28
C LYS A 318 -9.02 11.95 25.40
#